data_AF-A0A7W9KE45-F1
#
_entry.id   AF-A0A7W9KE45-F1
#
_cell.length_a   1.000
_cell.length_b   1.000
_cell.length_c   1.000
_cell.angle_alpha   90.00
_cell.angle_beta   90.00
_cell.angle_gamma   90.00
#
_symmetry.space_group_name_H-M   'P 1'
#
loop_
_entity.id
_entity.type
_entity.pdbx_description
1 polymer ?
#
loop_
_entity_poly.entity_id
_entity_poly.type
_entity_poly.pdbx_seq_one_letter_code
_entity_poly.pdbx_strand_id
1 'polypeptide(L)' 'MTCRDVAGRRRDLTVFVSQGHVVLVAPPGETAVLAPLEVGRLRAALRDAVVTASEPA' A
#
# COMPACT_ATOMS: atom_id res chain seq x y z
N MET A 1 1.36 5.21 3.04
CA MET A 1 1.83 5.98 1.86
C MET A 1 0.72 6.93 1.42
N THR A 2 1.06 8.15 1.02
CA THR A 2 0.02 9.13 0.66
C THR A 2 -0.47 8.93 -0.77
N CYS A 3 -1.78 8.86 -0.96
CA CYS A 3 -2.45 8.84 -2.25
C CYS A 3 -3.54 9.92 -2.30
N ARG A 4 -4.34 9.92 -3.37
CA ARG A 4 -5.53 10.76 -3.48
C ARG A 4 -6.76 9.90 -3.70
N ASP A 5 -7.92 10.38 -3.31
CA ASP A 5 -9.19 9.81 -3.75
C ASP A 5 -9.61 10.39 -5.13
N VAL A 6 -10.77 9.94 -5.62
CA VAL A 6 -11.39 10.45 -6.85
C VAL A 6 -11.76 11.94 -6.77
N ALA A 7 -11.95 12.49 -5.57
CA ALA A 7 -12.20 13.90 -5.32
C ALA A 7 -10.90 14.71 -5.14
N GLY A 8 -9.73 14.09 -5.34
CA GLY A 8 -8.41 14.72 -5.24
C GLY A 8 -7.93 14.98 -3.82
N ARG A 9 -8.64 14.53 -2.78
CA ARG A 9 -8.26 14.74 -1.37
C ARG A 9 -7.16 13.77 -0.99
N ARG A 10 -6.24 14.23 -0.13
CA ARG A 10 -5.13 13.41 0.35
C ARG A 10 -5.64 12.33 1.30
N ARG A 11 -5.24 11.09 1.05
CA ARG A 11 -5.59 9.88 1.81
C ARG A 11 -4.34 9.04 2.03
N ASP A 12 -4.44 8.07 2.93
CA ASP A 12 -3.36 7.12 3.21
C ASP A 12 -3.75 5.69 2.84
N LEU A 13 -2.78 5.04 2.20
CA LEU A 13 -2.83 3.63 1.84
C LEU A 13 -1.76 2.91 2.67
N THR A 14 -2.14 1.84 3.37
CA THR A 14 -1.24 1.14 4.29
C THR A 14 -0.86 -0.23 3.75
N VAL A 15 0.42 -0.55 3.79
CA VAL A 15 0.97 -1.88 3.53
C VAL A 15 1.59 -2.37 4.83
N PHE A 16 1.26 -3.58 5.26
CA PHE A 16 1.90 -4.24 6.39
C PHE A 16 1.92 -5.75 6.19
N VAL A 17 2.76 -6.43 6.97
CA VAL A 17 2.83 -7.89 6.99
C VAL A 17 2.10 -8.42 8.20
N SER A 18 1.27 -9.45 8.02
CA SER A 18 0.59 -10.14 9.09
C SER A 18 0.60 -11.64 8.84
N GLN A 19 1.20 -12.40 9.75
CA GLN A 19 1.24 -13.87 9.69
C GLN A 19 1.76 -14.40 8.33
N GLY A 20 2.83 -13.81 7.79
CA GLY A 20 3.38 -14.19 6.49
C GLY A 20 2.54 -13.74 5.27
N HIS A 21 1.52 -12.90 5.48
CA HIS A 21 0.71 -12.33 4.41
C HIS A 21 1.00 -10.84 4.26
N VAL A 22 1.08 -10.37 3.01
CA VAL A 22 1.10 -8.94 2.71
C VAL A 22 -0.33 -8.42 2.70
N VAL A 23 -0.62 -7.47 3.57
CA VAL A 23 -1.93 -6.85 3.73
C VAL A 23 -1.88 -5.43 3.20
N LEU A 24 -2.83 -5.11 2.32
CA LEU A 24 -3.03 -3.78 1.74
C LEU A 24 -4.36 -3.22 2.23
N VAL A 25 -4.33 -2.07 2.91
CA VAL A 25 -5.54 -1.38 3.38
C VAL A 25 -5.70 -0.09 2.59
N ALA A 26 -6.75 -0.06 1.78
CA ALA A 26 -7.22 1.15 1.11
C ALA A 26 -8.01 2.04 2.10
N PRO A 27 -8.09 3.35 1.84
CA PRO A 27 -8.96 4.25 2.60
C PRO A 27 -10.41 3.71 2.61
N PRO A 28 -11.12 3.79 3.75
CA PRO A 28 -12.46 3.24 3.85
C PRO A 28 -13.44 3.99 2.93
N GLY A 29 -14.28 3.24 2.22
CA GLY A 29 -15.38 3.77 1.41
C GLY A 29 -14.97 4.49 0.14
N GLU A 30 -13.71 4.39 -0.29
CA GLU A 30 -13.20 5.25 -1.36
C GLU A 30 -12.16 4.57 -2.26
N THR A 31 -12.16 4.95 -3.54
CA THR A 31 -11.16 4.47 -4.50
C THR A 31 -9.89 5.29 -4.36
N ALA A 32 -8.78 4.62 -4.05
CA ALA A 32 -7.46 5.23 -4.08
C ALA A 32 -6.97 5.40 -5.53
N VAL A 33 -6.61 6.64 -5.87
CA VAL A 33 -5.99 7.03 -7.13
C VAL A 33 -4.51 7.28 -6.87
N LEU A 34 -3.66 6.57 -7.61
CA LEU A 34 -2.22 6.69 -7.52
C LEU A 34 -1.67 7.35 -8.78
N ALA A 35 -0.89 8.42 -8.61
CA ALA A 35 -0.07 8.96 -9.69
C ALA A 35 1.07 7.97 -10.03
N PRO A 36 1.69 8.04 -11.22
CA PRO A 36 2.74 7.11 -11.63
C PRO A 36 3.87 6.93 -10.61
N LEU A 37 4.30 8.01 -9.96
CA LEU A 37 5.32 7.95 -8.90
C LEU A 37 4.83 7.18 -7.66
N GLU A 38 3.58 7.37 -7.25
CA GLU A 38 2.99 6.65 -6.11
C GLU A 38 2.80 5.16 -6.42
N VAL A 39 2.50 4.80 -7.67
CA VAL A 39 2.50 3.40 -8.11
C VAL A 39 3.90 2.79 -7.98
N GLY A 40 4.94 3.54 -8.35
CA GLY A 40 6.32 3.13 -8.17
C GLY A 40 6.69 2.88 -6.70
N ARG A 41 6.24 3.76 -5.80
CA ARG A 41 6.44 3.61 -4.34
C ARG A 41 5.66 2.43 -3.78
N LEU A 42 4.41 2.22 -4.19
CA LEU A 42 3.61 1.06 -3.80
C LEU A 42 4.30 -0.24 -4.22
N ARG A 43 4.83 -0.31 -5.44
CA ARG A 43 5.59 -1.48 -5.91
C ARG A 43 6.82 -1.75 -5.05
N ALA A 44 7.55 -0.71 -4.66
CA ALA A 44 8.71 -0.85 -3.77
C ALA A 44 8.30 -1.37 -2.38
N ALA A 45 7.25 -0.80 -1.78
CA ALA A 45 6.72 -1.24 -0.49
C ALA A 45 6.19 -2.68 -0.52
N LEU A 46 5.51 -3.08 -1.60
CA LEU A 46 5.05 -4.47 -1.77
C LEU A 46 6.21 -5.45 -1.90
N ARG A 47 7.28 -5.09 -2.62
CA ARG A 47 8.49 -5.92 -2.71
C ARG A 47 9.13 -6.13 -1.34
N ASP A 48 9.28 -5.06 -0.58
CA ASP A 48 9.84 -5.10 0.78
C ASP A 48 8.98 -5.98 1.69
N ALA A 49 7.66 -5.80 1.67
CA ALA A 49 6.72 -6.59 2.45
C ALA A 49 6.75 -8.09 2.10
N VAL A 50 6.96 -8.46 0.84
CA VAL A 50 7.09 -9.88 0.44
C VAL A 50 8.34 -10.51 1.03
N VAL A 51 9.46 -9.77 1.06
CA VAL A 51 10.70 -10.27 1.70
C VAL A 51 10.42 -10.54 3.17
N THR A 52 9.88 -9.57 3.90
CA THR A 52 9.53 -9.73 5.33
C THR A 52 8.51 -10.83 5.59
N ALA A 53 7.52 -11.00 4.71
CA ALA A 53 6.52 -12.05 4.83
C ALA A 53 7.08 -13.46 4.62
N SER A 54 8.21 -13.58 3.91
CA SER A 54 8.85 -14.86 3.58
C SER A 54 9.94 -15.25 4.59
N GLU A 55 10.30 -14.35 5.51
CA GLU A 55 11.28 -14.65 6.56
C GLU A 55 10.64 -15.59 7.61
N PRO A 56 11.29 -16.73 7.92
CA PRO A 56 10.82 -17.60 8.99
C PRO A 56 10.97 -16.88 10.34
N ALA A 57 9.89 -16.91 11.14
CA ALA A 57 9.83 -16.28 12.46
C ALA A 57 10.81 -16.90 13.47
#